data_AF-A0A959I7M1-F1
#
_entry.id   AF-A0A959I7M1-F1
#
_cell.length_a   1.000
_cell.length_b   1.000
_cell.length_c   1.000
_cell.angle_alpha   90.00
_cell.angle_beta   90.00
_cell.angle_gamma   90.00
#
_symmetry.space_group_name_H-M   'P 1'
#
loop_
_entity.id
_entity.type
_entity.pdbx_description
1 polymer ?
#
loop_
_entity_poly.entity_id
_entity_poly.type
_entity_poly.pdbx_seq_one_letter_code
_entity_poly.pdbx_strand_id
1 'polypeptide(L)'
;GIGAILQTGGIGSGSAFPVGTTTNSFTVTDAADNPSGCSFDVTVLDVQQPIVECSDGETMVALDATGQGTLNLDGQALQPWDNCATYGALVASAVAAEPNYDCSDVGQQSTTVTVSDG
;
A
#
# COMPACT_ATOMS: atom_id res chain seq x y z
N GLY A 1 -24.78 -11.70 -39.97
CA GLY A 1 -23.63 -12.39 -39.32
C GLY A 1 -22.67 -11.34 -38.81
N ILE A 2 -21.95 -11.62 -37.73
CA ILE A 2 -20.89 -10.72 -37.24
C ILE A 2 -19.70 -10.75 -38.20
N GLY A 3 -19.20 -9.58 -38.59
CA GLY A 3 -18.10 -9.40 -39.55
C GLY A 3 -16.75 -9.20 -38.88
N ALA A 4 -16.70 -8.46 -37.76
CA ALA A 4 -15.51 -8.27 -36.95
C ALA A 4 -15.85 -7.87 -35.51
N ILE A 5 -14.97 -8.22 -34.57
CA ILE A 5 -14.96 -7.71 -33.18
C ILE A 5 -13.62 -7.04 -32.97
N LEU A 6 -13.63 -5.77 -32.56
CA LEU A 6 -12.44 -4.98 -32.30
C LEU A 6 -12.50 -4.41 -30.89
N GLN A 7 -11.46 -4.66 -30.09
CA GLN A 7 -11.26 -3.91 -28.85
C GLN A 7 -10.75 -2.51 -29.21
N THR A 8 -11.50 -1.49 -28.83
CA THR A 8 -11.21 -0.08 -29.12
C THR A 8 -10.70 0.69 -27.91
N GLY A 9 -10.75 0.09 -26.72
CA GLY A 9 -10.18 0.66 -25.50
C GLY A 9 -9.99 -0.38 -24.38
N GLY A 10 -9.19 0.00 -23.39
CA GLY A 10 -8.85 -0.84 -22.24
C GLY A 10 -7.65 -1.76 -22.47
N ILE A 11 -7.60 -2.86 -21.73
CA ILE A 11 -6.49 -3.80 -21.66
C ILE A 11 -6.89 -5.14 -22.31
N GLY A 12 -6.03 -5.68 -23.15
CA GLY A 12 -6.29 -6.89 -23.92
C GLY A 12 -6.40 -8.15 -23.05
N SER A 13 -7.14 -9.14 -23.55
CA SER A 13 -7.25 -10.45 -22.91
C SER A 13 -5.85 -11.08 -22.69
N GLY A 14 -5.66 -11.70 -21.53
CA GLY A 14 -4.39 -12.31 -21.13
C GLY A 14 -3.34 -11.34 -20.58
N SER A 15 -3.61 -10.03 -20.58
CA SER A 15 -2.74 -9.03 -19.94
C SER A 15 -3.10 -8.83 -18.46
N ALA A 16 -2.14 -8.37 -17.67
CA ALA A 16 -2.39 -7.96 -16.29
C ALA A 16 -3.16 -6.64 -16.24
N PHE A 17 -4.15 -6.56 -15.36
CA PHE A 17 -4.90 -5.34 -15.06
C PHE A 17 -4.29 -4.67 -13.83
N PRO A 18 -4.04 -3.35 -13.86
CA PRO A 18 -3.57 -2.63 -12.69
C PRO A 18 -4.73 -2.45 -11.69
N VAL A 19 -4.42 -2.18 -10.42
CA VAL A 19 -5.43 -1.91 -9.38
C VAL A 19 -6.33 -0.72 -9.78
N GLY A 20 -7.57 -0.72 -9.30
CA GLY A 20 -8.58 0.25 -9.70
C GLY A 20 -9.39 -0.22 -10.89
N THR A 21 -9.99 0.73 -11.61
CA THR A 21 -10.97 0.42 -12.66
C THR A 21 -10.37 0.63 -14.04
N THR A 22 -10.42 -0.42 -14.86
CA THR A 22 -10.13 -0.36 -16.30
C THR A 22 -11.42 -0.57 -17.09
N THR A 23 -11.84 0.44 -17.84
CA THR A 23 -12.96 0.32 -18.80
C THR A 23 -12.47 -0.29 -20.11
N ASN A 24 -13.03 -1.43 -20.49
CA ASN A 24 -12.82 -2.03 -21.81
C ASN A 24 -13.96 -1.68 -22.75
N SER A 25 -13.61 -1.32 -23.98
CA SER A 25 -14.56 -0.93 -25.02
C SER A 25 -14.37 -1.80 -26.25
N PHE A 26 -15.48 -2.24 -26.84
CA PHE A 26 -15.50 -3.07 -28.03
C PHE A 26 -16.45 -2.49 -29.07
N THR A 27 -16.06 -2.63 -30.34
CA THR A 27 -16.89 -2.37 -31.49
C THR A 27 -17.07 -3.67 -32.27
N VAL A 28 -18.33 -4.01 -32.54
CA VAL A 28 -18.71 -5.11 -33.41
C VAL A 28 -19.24 -4.51 -34.71
N THR A 29 -18.74 -5.00 -35.84
CA THR A 29 -19.23 -4.62 -37.18
C THR A 29 -19.93 -5.84 -37.78
N ASP A 30 -21.16 -5.66 -38.26
CA ASP A 30 -21.86 -6.72 -38.99
C ASP A 30 -21.31 -6.91 -40.42
N ALA A 31 -21.77 -7.94 -41.13
CA ALA A 31 -21.34 -8.21 -42.51
C ALA A 31 -21.80 -7.15 -43.54
N ALA A 32 -22.59 -6.16 -43.14
CA ALA A 32 -23.05 -5.05 -43.95
C ALA A 32 -22.38 -3.72 -43.54
N ASP A 33 -21.26 -3.80 -42.81
CA ASP A 33 -20.46 -2.66 -42.34
C ASP A 33 -21.20 -1.70 -41.37
N ASN A 34 -22.21 -2.18 -40.64
CA ASN A 34 -22.85 -1.41 -39.58
C ASN A 34 -22.16 -1.65 -38.23
N PRO A 35 -21.52 -0.63 -37.61
CA PRO A 35 -20.87 -0.77 -36.32
C PRO A 35 -21.84 -0.60 -35.15
N SER A 36 -21.62 -1.35 -34.08
CA SER A 36 -22.24 -1.18 -32.76
C SER A 36 -21.20 -1.38 -31.68
N GLY A 37 -21.32 -0.67 -30.55
CA GLY A 37 -20.31 -0.69 -29.49
C GLY A 37 -20.89 -1.03 -28.13
N CYS A 38 -20.05 -1.59 -27.27
CA CYS A 38 -20.32 -1.78 -25.85
C CYS A 38 -19.06 -1.58 -25.01
N SER A 39 -19.24 -1.33 -23.73
CA SER A 39 -18.14 -1.28 -22.75
C SER A 39 -18.51 -2.00 -21.47
N PHE A 40 -17.49 -2.42 -20.73
CA PHE A 40 -17.60 -2.94 -19.38
C PHE A 40 -16.38 -2.57 -18.56
N ASP A 41 -16.57 -2.51 -17.25
CA ASP A 41 -15.51 -2.21 -16.31
C ASP A 41 -14.91 -3.48 -15.72
N VAL A 42 -13.59 -3.49 -15.58
CA VAL A 42 -12.83 -4.44 -14.78
C VAL A 42 -12.30 -3.69 -13.58
N THR A 43 -12.74 -4.07 -12.38
CA THR A 43 -12.25 -3.50 -11.13
C THR A 43 -11.33 -4.51 -10.46
N VAL A 44 -10.08 -4.11 -10.27
CA VAL A 44 -9.09 -4.85 -9.47
C VAL A 44 -8.98 -4.12 -8.13
N LEU A 45 -9.13 -4.86 -7.03
CA LEU A 45 -9.01 -4.32 -5.68
C LEU A 45 -7.68 -4.76 -5.07
N ASP A 46 -7.04 -3.84 -4.37
CA ASP A 46 -6.04 -4.21 -3.37
C ASP A 46 -6.76 -4.68 -2.10
N VAL A 47 -6.36 -5.84 -1.59
CA VAL A 47 -6.91 -6.43 -0.36
C VAL A 47 -5.79 -6.90 0.58
N GLN A 48 -4.54 -6.60 0.22
CA GLN A 48 -3.38 -7.04 0.97
C GLN A 48 -3.06 -5.99 2.02
N GLN A 49 -2.85 -6.45 3.25
CA GLN A 49 -2.43 -5.53 4.31
C GLN A 49 -0.93 -5.31 4.22
N PRO A 50 -0.44 -4.06 4.37
CA PRO A 50 0.98 -3.79 4.38
C PRO A 50 1.63 -4.45 5.60
N ILE A 51 2.89 -4.88 5.44
CA ILE A 51 3.70 -5.47 6.51
C ILE A 51 4.79 -4.46 6.87
N VAL A 52 5.09 -4.35 8.17
CA VAL A 52 6.19 -3.51 8.66
C VAL A 52 7.30 -4.42 9.13
N GLU A 53 8.47 -4.30 8.52
CA GLU A 53 9.69 -4.84 9.09
C GLU A 53 10.44 -3.72 9.82
N CYS A 54 10.65 -3.90 11.13
CA CYS A 54 11.55 -3.07 11.90
C CYS A 54 12.97 -3.61 11.70
N SER A 55 13.77 -2.97 10.83
CA SER A 55 15.19 -3.34 10.61
C SER A 55 16.04 -3.22 11.86
N ASP A 56 15.59 -2.39 12.81
CA ASP A 56 16.33 -2.00 13.97
C ASP A 56 15.70 -2.74 15.17
N GLY A 57 16.36 -3.81 15.61
CA GLY A 57 16.06 -4.42 16.90
C GLY A 57 16.18 -3.38 18.02
N GLU A 58 15.43 -3.58 19.10
CA GLU A 58 15.41 -2.82 20.37
C GLU A 58 16.18 -1.48 20.39
N THR A 59 15.45 -0.35 20.36
CA THR A 59 16.05 0.96 20.64
C THR A 59 16.33 1.10 22.14
N MET A 60 17.57 1.40 22.52
CA MET A 60 17.94 1.68 23.92
C MET A 60 17.75 3.15 24.26
N VAL A 61 17.05 3.44 25.37
CA VAL A 61 16.97 4.79 25.96
C VAL A 61 17.95 4.86 27.14
N ALA A 62 18.91 5.77 27.06
CA ALA A 62 19.81 6.05 28.18
C ALA A 62 19.19 7.11 29.10
N LEU A 63 19.10 6.80 30.39
CA LEU A 63 18.72 7.78 31.41
C LEU A 63 19.92 8.65 31.80
N ASP A 64 19.68 9.94 32.04
CA ASP A 64 20.68 10.90 32.49
C ASP A 64 20.94 10.81 34.00
N ALA A 65 21.79 11.71 34.52
CA ALA A 65 22.12 11.76 35.95
C ALA A 65 20.93 12.10 36.87
N THR A 66 19.82 12.60 36.31
CA THR A 66 18.56 12.85 37.02
C THR A 66 17.59 11.68 36.92
N GLY A 67 17.95 10.61 36.19
CA GLY A 67 17.12 9.44 35.98
C GLY A 67 16.08 9.62 34.88
N GLN A 68 16.26 10.57 33.95
CA GLN A 68 15.33 10.85 32.85
C GLN A 68 15.97 10.56 31.49
N GLY A 69 15.21 10.01 30.56
CA GLY A 69 15.63 9.79 29.18
C GLY A 69 14.48 10.02 28.21
N THR A 70 14.80 10.27 26.94
CA THR A 70 13.80 10.46 25.89
C THR A 70 14.02 9.51 24.73
N LEU A 71 12.94 8.94 24.23
CA LEU A 71 12.96 8.10 23.02
C LEU A 71 12.62 8.98 21.82
N ASN A 72 13.57 9.09 20.89
CA ASN A 72 13.33 9.72 19.60
C ASN A 72 13.31 8.66 18.50
N LEU A 73 12.17 8.53 17.82
CA LEU A 73 11.98 7.60 16.71
C LEU A 73 12.10 8.29 15.34
N ASP A 74 12.36 9.60 15.32
CA ASP A 74 12.60 10.35 14.09
C ASP A 74 13.79 9.76 13.33
N GLY A 75 13.54 9.28 12.12
CA GLY A 75 14.57 8.71 11.25
C GLY A 75 14.93 7.24 11.52
N GLN A 76 14.19 6.52 12.39
CA GLN A 76 14.30 5.06 12.46
C GLN A 76 13.91 4.43 11.11
N ALA A 77 14.69 3.45 10.65
CA ALA A 77 14.48 2.85 9.34
C ALA A 77 13.34 1.83 9.40
N LEU A 78 12.11 2.32 9.28
CA LEU A 78 10.96 1.44 9.01
C LEU A 78 11.05 0.99 7.55
N GLN A 79 10.95 -0.33 7.32
CA GLN A 79 10.87 -0.89 5.97
C GLN A 79 9.44 -1.41 5.79
N PRO A 80 8.47 -0.53 5.47
CA PRO A 80 7.14 -0.98 5.10
C PRO A 80 7.25 -1.70 3.75
N TRP A 81 6.74 -2.93 3.70
CA TRP A 81 6.69 -3.72 2.49
C TRP A 81 5.23 -4.04 2.16
N ASP A 82 4.90 -3.87 0.89
CA ASP A 82 3.64 -4.28 0.33
C ASP A 82 3.89 -4.69 -1.12
N ASN A 83 3.40 -5.86 -1.51
CA ASN A 83 3.54 -6.36 -2.87
C ASN A 83 2.62 -5.66 -3.88
N CYS A 84 1.79 -4.72 -3.43
CA CYS A 84 0.84 -3.97 -4.25
C CYS A 84 0.96 -2.43 -4.09
N ALA A 85 1.91 -1.93 -3.28
CA ALA A 85 2.16 -0.50 -2.97
C ALA A 85 2.47 0.45 -4.14
N THR A 86 2.43 0.01 -5.39
CA THR A 86 2.43 0.93 -6.55
C THR A 86 1.27 1.93 -6.55
N TYR A 87 0.26 1.75 -5.68
CA TYR A 87 -0.93 2.61 -5.58
C TYR A 87 -0.92 3.66 -4.45
N GLY A 88 0.12 3.69 -3.60
CA GLY A 88 0.24 4.67 -2.53
C GLY A 88 1.62 4.64 -1.92
N ALA A 89 2.18 5.81 -1.58
CA ALA A 89 3.40 5.82 -0.77
C ALA A 89 3.04 5.26 0.61
N LEU A 90 3.59 4.10 0.99
CA LEU A 90 3.40 3.56 2.33
C LEU A 90 3.88 4.59 3.34
N VAL A 91 2.97 5.06 4.20
CA VAL A 91 3.32 5.96 5.29
C VAL A 91 3.48 5.12 6.54
N ALA A 92 4.71 5.02 7.01
CA ALA A 92 5.02 4.41 8.29
C ALA A 92 5.17 5.51 9.34
N SER A 93 4.43 5.38 10.44
CA SER A 93 4.57 6.24 11.60
C SER A 93 4.81 5.37 12.83
N ALA A 94 5.93 5.61 13.50
CA ALA A 94 6.21 5.04 14.80
C ALA A 94 5.88 6.09 15.85
N VAL A 95 5.00 5.74 16.79
CA VAL A 95 4.66 6.59 17.93
C VAL A 95 5.08 5.84 19.18
N ALA A 96 6.05 6.38 19.91
CA ALA A 96 6.43 5.85 21.22
C ALA A 96 5.22 5.86 22.15
N ALA A 97 5.00 4.78 22.91
CA ALA A 97 3.90 4.72 23.88
C ALA A 97 4.07 5.78 24.99
N GLU A 98 5.31 6.01 25.41
CA GLU A 98 5.76 7.10 26.28
C GLU A 98 7.03 7.70 25.63
N PRO A 99 7.11 9.02 25.35
CA PRO A 99 8.33 9.63 24.80
C PRO A 99 9.38 9.90 25.88
N ASN A 100 8.98 9.90 27.14
CA ASN A 100 9.81 10.22 28.30
C ASN A 100 9.85 9.00 29.20
N TYR A 101 11.07 8.59 29.58
CA TYR A 101 11.32 7.44 30.44
C TYR A 101 11.98 7.93 31.71
N ASP A 102 11.61 7.33 32.83
CA ASP A 102 12.33 7.50 34.09
C ASP A 102 12.79 6.17 34.70
N CYS A 103 13.35 6.22 35.90
CA CYS A 103 13.85 5.04 36.60
C CYS A 103 12.77 3.96 36.85
N SER A 104 11.48 4.31 36.82
CA SER A 104 10.36 3.36 36.97
C SER A 104 10.06 2.58 35.70
N ASP A 105 10.49 3.09 34.54
CA ASP A 105 10.29 2.46 33.23
C ASP A 105 11.44 1.54 32.80
N VAL A 106 12.45 1.37 33.67
CA VAL A 106 13.63 0.51 33.40
C VAL A 106 13.18 -0.93 33.17
N GLY A 107 13.34 -1.39 31.93
CA GLY A 107 12.92 -2.70 31.49
C GLY A 107 12.65 -2.71 30.00
N GLN A 108 12.19 -3.85 29.48
CA GLN A 108 11.77 -3.94 28.09
C GLN A 108 10.40 -3.29 27.95
N GLN A 109 10.29 -2.32 27.04
CA GLN A 109 9.06 -1.56 26.80
C GLN A 109 8.62 -1.78 25.36
N SER A 110 7.32 -1.95 25.13
CA SER A 110 6.75 -2.16 23.79
C SER A 110 6.29 -0.84 23.18
N THR A 111 6.78 -0.52 21.99
CA THR A 111 6.27 0.57 21.15
C THR A 111 5.43 0.01 20.02
N THR A 112 4.33 0.67 19.68
CA THR A 112 3.46 0.30 18.56
C THR A 112 3.82 1.12 17.32
N VAL A 113 4.03 0.43 16.19
CA VAL A 113 4.22 1.06 14.88
C VAL A 113 2.96 0.81 14.05
N THR A 114 2.45 1.86 13.39
CA THR A 114 1.31 1.75 12.48
C THR A 114 1.74 2.07 11.07
N VAL A 115 1.37 1.20 10.13
CA VAL A 115 1.48 1.44 8.69
C VAL A 115 0.09 1.32 8.10
N SER A 116 -0.26 2.30 7.27
CA SER A 116 -1.52 2.33 6.53
C SER A 116 -1.26 2.27 5.04
N ASP A 117 -2.17 1.62 4.33
CA ASP A 117 -2.30 1.75 2.88
C ASP A 117 -2.67 3.20 2.51
N GLY A 118 -2.20 3.66 1.35
CA GLY A 118 -2.25 5.06 0.89
C GLY A 118 -3.45 5.40 0.03
#